data_AF-A0AAJ4TEA1-F1
#
_entry.id   AF-A0AAJ4TEA1-F1
#
_cell.length_a   1.000
_cell.length_b   1.000
_cell.length_c   1.000
_cell.angle_alpha   90.00
_cell.angle_beta   90.00
_cell.angle_gamma   90.00
#
_symmetry.space_group_name_H-M   'P 1'
#
loop_
_entity.id
_entity.type
_entity.pdbx_description
1 polymer ?
#
loop_
_entity_poly.entity_id
_entity_poly.type
_entity_poly.pdbx_seq_one_letter_code
_entity_poly.pdbx_strand_id
1 'polypeptide(L)'
;MITAFIGDSERSLKILPEHIEELEKLTGSAIGVLYGRIMSAQFHFKDLLTIVQLGLIGGGMDDREAWNLTETYVKTRPVMQTLPVALDLIEQVWSGETLSADGQGAV
;
A
#
# COMPACT_ATOMS: atom_id res chain seq x y z
N MET A 1 -4.65 5.67 -9.26
CA MET A 1 -3.47 6.24 -8.58
C MET A 1 -4.02 7.02 -7.40
N ILE A 2 -3.41 6.90 -6.22
CA ILE A 2 -3.79 7.68 -5.04
C ILE A 2 -2.67 8.62 -4.64
N THR A 3 -3.02 9.66 -3.89
CA THR A 3 -2.05 10.56 -3.26
C THR A 3 -2.22 10.45 -1.75
N ALA A 4 -1.13 10.23 -1.02
CA ALA A 4 -1.15 10.16 0.44
C ALA A 4 0.11 10.77 1.05
N PHE A 5 -0.05 11.37 2.24
CA PHE A 5 1.06 11.89 3.03
C PHE A 5 1.86 10.73 3.64
N ILE A 6 3.14 10.63 3.26
CA ILE A 6 4.06 9.62 3.78
C ILE A 6 5.31 10.33 4.32
N GLY A 7 5.35 10.49 5.64
CA GLY A 7 6.50 11.01 6.36
C GLY A 7 6.66 12.52 6.22
N ASP A 8 7.20 12.95 5.09
CA ASP A 8 7.66 14.31 4.83
C ASP A 8 6.86 15.03 3.73
N SER A 9 6.23 14.30 2.83
CA SER A 9 5.45 14.90 1.74
C SER A 9 4.28 14.02 1.29
N GLU A 10 3.40 14.62 0.49
CA GLU A 10 2.47 13.89 -0.36
C GLU A 10 3.26 13.04 -1.36
N ARG A 11 2.85 11.78 -1.53
CA ARG A 11 3.43 10.83 -2.47
C ARG A 11 2.33 10.25 -3.36
N SER A 12 2.66 10.04 -4.63
CA SER A 12 1.80 9.27 -5.54
C SER A 12 2.04 7.78 -5.32
N LEU A 13 0.97 7.02 -5.16
CA LEU A 13 1.03 5.57 -5.02
C LEU A 13 0.09 4.89 -6.02
N LYS A 14 0.54 3.77 -6.58
CA LYS A 14 -0.25 2.96 -7.51
C LYS A 14 0.22 1.52 -7.47
N ILE A 15 -0.69 0.56 -7.38
CA ILE A 15 -0.38 -0.84 -7.70
C ILE A 15 -0.98 -1.14 -9.07
N LEU A 16 -0.12 -1.61 -9.98
CA LEU A 16 -0.51 -2.15 -11.29
C LEU A 16 -0.69 -3.67 -11.22
N PRO A 17 -1.53 -4.29 -12.08
CA PRO A 17 -1.70 -5.74 -12.14
C PRO A 17 -0.38 -6.52 -12.31
N GLU A 18 0.61 -5.95 -13.00
CA GLU A 18 1.95 -6.54 -13.16
C GLU A 18 2.74 -6.69 -11.84
N HIS A 19 2.37 -5.97 -10.77
CA HIS A 19 2.99 -6.13 -9.46
C HIS A 19 2.37 -7.27 -8.64
N ILE A 20 1.29 -7.91 -9.10
CA ILE A 20 0.60 -8.96 -8.33
C ILE A 20 1.56 -10.10 -8.01
N GLU A 21 2.32 -10.60 -9.00
CA GLU A 21 3.26 -11.70 -8.79
C GLU A 21 4.34 -11.35 -7.75
N GLU A 22 4.87 -10.12 -7.79
CA GLU A 22 5.85 -9.67 -6.80
C GLU A 22 5.22 -9.48 -5.41
N LEU A 23 3.98 -8.99 -5.34
CA LEU A 23 3.23 -8.87 -4.10
C LEU A 23 2.99 -10.24 -3.45
N GLU A 24 2.59 -11.25 -4.24
CA GLU A 24 2.42 -12.62 -3.76
C GLU A 24 3.74 -13.22 -3.29
N LYS A 25 4.83 -12.99 -4.00
CA LYS A 25 6.18 -13.45 -3.63
C LYS A 25 6.67 -12.81 -2.33
N LEU A 26 6.54 -11.49 -2.17
CA LEU A 26 7.05 -10.76 -0.99
C LEU A 26 6.22 -11.03 0.27
N THR A 27 4.92 -11.28 0.11
CA THR A 27 4.00 -11.58 1.22
C THR A 27 3.85 -13.08 1.48
N GLY A 28 4.25 -13.94 0.54
CA GLY A 28 4.06 -15.38 0.61
C GLY A 28 2.59 -15.79 0.60
N SER A 29 1.71 -15.02 -0.05
CA SER A 29 0.26 -15.22 -0.02
C SER A 29 -0.36 -14.90 -1.36
N ALA A 30 -1.30 -15.75 -1.81
CA ALA A 30 -2.07 -15.47 -3.02
C ALA A 30 -2.88 -14.17 -2.87
N ILE A 31 -3.13 -13.45 -3.97
CA ILE A 31 -3.78 -12.13 -3.97
C ILE A 31 -5.15 -12.16 -3.32
N GLY A 32 -5.97 -13.20 -3.54
CA GLY A 32 -7.28 -13.35 -2.91
C GLY A 32 -7.20 -13.57 -1.40
N VAL A 33 -6.16 -14.27 -0.93
CA VAL A 33 -5.90 -14.46 0.51
C VAL A 33 -5.46 -13.15 1.15
N LEU A 34 -4.56 -12.42 0.49
CA LEU A 34 -4.10 -11.10 0.92
C LEU A 34 -5.26 -10.09 0.98
N TYR A 35 -6.10 -10.03 -0.06
CA TYR A 35 -7.27 -9.16 -0.07
C TYR A 35 -8.21 -9.48 1.09
N GLY A 36 -8.58 -10.76 1.27
CA GLY A 36 -9.47 -11.19 2.33
C GLY A 36 -8.97 -10.87 3.75
N ARG A 37 -7.66 -11.03 4.02
CA ARG A 37 -7.09 -10.71 5.34
C ARG A 37 -7.00 -9.21 5.59
N ILE A 38 -6.76 -8.40 4.55
CA ILE A 38 -6.74 -6.94 4.69
C ILE A 38 -8.15 -6.44 5.05
N MET A 39 -9.17 -6.91 4.33
CA MET A 39 -10.57 -6.52 4.56
C MET A 39 -11.12 -6.99 5.91
N SER A 40 -10.67 -8.14 6.41
CA SER A 40 -11.06 -8.66 7.73
C SER A 40 -10.17 -8.21 8.89
N ALA A 41 -9.20 -7.32 8.63
CA ALA A 41 -8.19 -6.86 9.59
C ALA A 41 -7.35 -7.99 10.23
N GLN A 42 -7.17 -9.11 9.53
CA GLN A 42 -6.32 -10.26 9.93
C GLN A 42 -4.96 -10.24 9.22
N PHE A 43 -4.51 -9.08 8.76
CA PHE A 43 -3.26 -8.91 8.04
C PHE A 43 -2.03 -9.02 8.95
N HIS A 44 -0.90 -9.44 8.38
CA HIS A 44 0.39 -9.20 8.99
C HIS A 44 0.78 -7.74 8.79
N PHE A 45 1.47 -7.12 9.75
CA PHE A 45 1.95 -5.75 9.57
C PHE A 45 2.85 -5.61 8.34
N LYS A 46 3.66 -6.63 8.04
CA LYS A 46 4.49 -6.70 6.83
C LYS A 46 3.68 -6.56 5.53
N ASP A 47 2.42 -7.00 5.51
CA ASP A 47 1.57 -6.87 4.33
C ASP A 47 1.31 -5.42 4.00
N LEU A 48 0.98 -4.62 5.02
CA LEU A 48 0.77 -3.18 4.86
C LEU A 48 2.04 -2.49 4.37
N LEU A 49 3.20 -2.85 4.94
CA LEU A 49 4.49 -2.30 4.51
C LEU A 49 4.79 -2.64 3.04
N THR A 50 4.55 -3.89 2.65
CA THR A 50 4.82 -4.37 1.29
C THR A 50 3.88 -3.70 0.28
N ILE A 51 2.59 -3.58 0.60
CA ILE A 51 1.59 -2.90 -0.24
C ILE A 51 1.97 -1.43 -0.44
N VAL A 52 2.34 -0.72 0.63
CA VAL A 52 2.73 0.69 0.52
C VAL A 52 4.04 0.85 -0.24
N GLN A 53 5.05 0.00 0.01
CA GLN A 53 6.32 0.03 -0.71
C GLN A 53 6.13 -0.21 -2.22
N LEU A 54 5.38 -1.24 -2.61
CA LEU A 54 5.05 -1.48 -4.02
C LEU A 54 4.17 -0.38 -4.60
N GLY A 55 3.28 0.21 -3.81
CA GLY A 55 2.50 1.38 -4.20
C GLY A 55 3.38 2.57 -4.54
N LEU A 56 4.40 2.88 -3.74
CA LEU A 56 5.38 3.93 -4.03
C LEU A 56 6.14 3.65 -5.32
N ILE A 57 6.58 2.40 -5.52
CA ILE A 57 7.30 1.97 -6.73
C ILE A 57 6.42 2.16 -7.98
N GLY A 58 5.18 1.68 -7.95
CA GLY A 58 4.24 1.88 -9.06
C GLY A 58 3.79 3.34 -9.22
N GLY A 59 4.01 4.18 -8.21
CA GLY A 59 3.90 5.64 -8.28
C GLY A 59 5.09 6.35 -8.97
N GLY A 60 6.14 5.61 -9.33
CA GLY A 60 7.33 6.10 -10.02
C GLY A 60 8.57 6.29 -9.14
N MET A 61 8.51 5.88 -7.88
CA MET A 61 9.66 5.91 -6.96
C MET A 61 10.61 4.75 -7.22
N ASP A 62 11.92 4.94 -7.04
CA ASP A 62 12.86 3.83 -7.15
C ASP A 62 12.77 2.87 -5.93
N ASP A 63 13.15 1.61 -6.14
CA ASP A 63 13.03 0.55 -5.13
C ASP A 63 13.72 0.89 -3.81
N ARG A 64 14.89 1.55 -3.87
CA ARG A 64 15.69 1.86 -2.68
C ARG A 64 15.08 3.03 -1.91
N GLU A 65 14.63 4.06 -2.61
CA GLU A 65 13.90 5.18 -2.00
C GLU A 65 12.60 4.70 -1.36
N ALA A 66 11.82 3.87 -2.05
CA ALA A 66 10.56 3.32 -1.53
C ALA A 66 10.78 2.47 -0.26
N TRP A 67 11.85 1.66 -0.24
CA TRP A 67 12.23 0.90 0.95
C TRP A 67 12.61 1.82 2.12
N ASN A 68 13.48 2.81 1.87
CA ASN A 68 13.92 3.76 2.90
C ASN A 68 12.74 4.53 3.52
N LEU A 69 11.84 5.05 2.69
CA LEU A 69 10.64 5.76 3.15
C LEU A 69 9.72 4.86 3.96
N THR A 70 9.52 3.62 3.51
CA THR A 70 8.67 2.64 4.19
C THR A 70 9.25 2.28 5.57
N GLU A 71 10.54 1.97 5.64
CA GLU A 71 11.22 1.63 6.90
C GLU A 71 11.27 2.81 7.88
N THR A 72 11.46 4.03 7.37
CA THR A 72 11.60 5.23 8.20
C THR A 72 10.27 5.75 8.71
N TYR A 73 9.24 5.83 7.85
CA TYR A 73 7.99 6.54 8.16
C TYR A 73 6.76 5.66 8.24
N VAL A 74 6.68 4.56 7.47
CA VAL A 74 5.48 3.72 7.43
C VAL A 74 5.52 2.65 8.53
N LYS A 75 6.71 2.08 8.78
CA LYS A 75 6.94 1.07 9.81
C LYS A 75 6.85 1.59 11.23
N THR A 76 7.16 2.88 11.43
CA THR A 76 7.25 3.52 12.74
C THR A 76 5.98 4.25 13.15
N ARG A 77 5.01 4.41 12.25
CA ARG A 77 3.73 5.09 12.52
C ARG A 77 2.62 4.12 12.98
N PRO A 78 1.57 4.62 13.68
CA PRO A 78 0.43 3.78 14.09
C PRO A 78 -0.24 3.06 12.91
N VAL A 79 -0.66 1.81 13.12
CA VAL A 79 -1.30 0.96 12.09
C VAL A 79 -2.48 1.66 11.40
N MET A 80 -3.30 2.37 12.16
CA MET A 80 -4.49 3.08 11.63
C MET A 80 -4.15 4.25 10.70
N GLN A 81 -2.90 4.72 10.65
CA GLN A 81 -2.45 5.70 9.66
C GLN A 81 -1.93 5.04 8.37
N THR A 82 -1.54 3.76 8.43
CA THR A 82 -1.06 3.00 7.27
C THR A 82 -2.20 2.23 6.59
N LEU A 83 -3.12 1.69 7.39
CA LEU A 83 -4.18 0.81 6.91
C LEU A 83 -5.06 1.44 5.81
N PRO A 84 -5.52 2.70 5.90
CA PRO A 84 -6.33 3.31 4.83
C PRO A 84 -5.61 3.37 3.48
N VAL A 85 -4.31 3.72 3.49
CA VAL A 85 -3.49 3.78 2.27
C VAL A 85 -3.34 2.39 1.65
N ALA A 86 -3.09 1.36 2.46
CA ALA A 86 -2.97 0.00 1.97
C ALA A 86 -4.32 -0.55 1.45
N LEU A 87 -5.43 -0.18 2.10
CA LEU A 87 -6.78 -0.52 1.67
C LEU A 87 -7.11 0.06 0.29
N ASP A 88 -6.80 1.34 0.07
CA ASP A 88 -7.00 1.96 -1.24
C ASP A 88 -6.16 1.33 -2.34
N LEU A 89 -4.90 0.96 -2.04
CA LEU A 89 -4.02 0.33 -3.00
C LEU A 89 -4.44 -1.10 -3.36
N ILE A 90 -4.85 -1.89 -2.36
CA ILE A 90 -5.31 -3.26 -2.63
C ILE A 90 -6.67 -3.27 -3.34
N GLU A 91 -7.56 -2.34 -3.01
CA GLU A 91 -8.83 -2.17 -3.72
C GLU A 91 -8.59 -1.76 -5.17
N GLN A 92 -7.65 -0.83 -5.41
CA GLN A 92 -7.30 -0.37 -6.76
C GLN A 92 -6.86 -1.48 -7.69
N VAL A 93 -6.07 -2.44 -7.20
CA VAL A 93 -5.64 -3.58 -8.03
C VAL A 93 -6.72 -4.67 -8.09
N TRP A 94 -7.62 -4.74 -7.11
CA TRP A 94 -8.67 -5.75 -7.04
C TRP A 94 -9.89 -5.44 -7.92
N SER A 95 -10.45 -4.23 -7.78
CA SER A 95 -11.68 -3.81 -8.46
C SER A 95 -11.45 -2.77 -9.56
N GLY A 96 -10.29 -2.11 -9.57
CA GLY A 96 -10.00 -0.98 -10.45
C GLY A 96 -10.43 0.39 -9.87
N GLU A 97 -10.99 0.40 -8.66
CA GLU A 97 -11.46 1.60 -7.95
C GLU A 97 -10.71 1.79 -6.62
N THR A 98 -10.84 2.95 -5.98
CA THR A 98 -10.30 3.20 -4.64
C THR A 98 -11.44 3.30 -3.64
N LEU A 99 -11.21 2.97 -2.36
CA LEU A 99 -12.25 3.10 -1.33
C LEU A 99 -12.45 4.57 -0.94
N SER A 100 -11.36 5.32 -0.87
CA SER A 100 -11.39 6.77 -0.75
C SER A 100 -11.67 7.36 -2.13
N ALA A 101 -12.74 8.15 -2.27
CA ALA A 101 -12.94 8.98 -3.45
C ALA A 101 -11.80 9.99 -3.56
N ASP A 102 -11.32 10.28 -4.78
CA ASP A 102 -10.18 11.18 -5.04
C ASP A 102 -10.26 12.46 -4.18
N GLY A 103 -9.39 12.51 -3.16
CA GLY A 103 -9.14 13.68 -2.32
C GLY A 103 -10.02 13.85 -1.10
N GLN A 104 -9.78 13.09 -0.02
CA GLN A 104 -9.79 13.58 1.38
C GLN A 104 -9.55 12.40 2.34
N GLY A 105 -8.44 12.45 3.09
CA GLY A 105 -8.14 11.38 4.05
C GLY A 105 -6.84 11.54 4.84
N ALA A 106 -6.52 12.74 5.32
CA ALA A 106 -5.57 12.92 6.41
C ALA A 106 -6.10 14.02 7.35
N VAL A 107 -6.69 13.61 8.46
CA VAL A 107 -6.84 14.40 9.70
C VAL A 107 -6.08 13.70 10.80
#